data_AF-A0A427ATH8-F1
#
_entry.id   AF-A0A427ATH8-F1
#
_cell.length_a   1.000
_cell.length_b   1.000
_cell.length_c   1.000
_cell.angle_alpha   90.00
_cell.angle_beta   90.00
_cell.angle_gamma   90.00
#
_symmetry.space_group_name_H-M   'P 1'
#
loop_
_entity.id
_entity.type
_entity.pdbx_description
1 polymer ?
#
loop_
_entity_poly.entity_id
_entity_poly.type
_entity_poly.pdbx_seq_one_letter_code
_entity_poly.pdbx_strand_id
1 'polypeptide(L)' 'MAEAPPASPGGGGGSHESGEHSPRAGGGVREQDRFLPIANIIRIMKKALPANAKIAKDAKETMQECVSEFISFVTSE' A
#
# COMPACT_ATOMS: atom_id res chain seq x y z
N MET A 1 -58.47 -6.72 19.15
CA MET A 1 -57.67 -7.94 19.35
C MET A 1 -57.60 -8.66 18.00
N ALA A 2 -56.49 -9.34 17.73
CA ALA A 2 -55.91 -9.66 16.43
C ALA A 2 -56.73 -10.57 15.50
N GLU A 3 -56.61 -10.34 14.18
CA GLU A 3 -56.65 -11.39 13.13
C GLU A 3 -55.93 -10.88 11.85
N ALA A 4 -55.08 -11.72 11.25
CA ALA A 4 -54.34 -11.50 9.98
C ALA A 4 -54.99 -12.35 8.85
N PRO A 5 -54.77 -12.17 7.53
CA PRO A 5 -53.50 -12.50 6.81
C PRO A 5 -53.35 -11.72 5.46
N PRO A 6 -52.69 -12.20 4.37
CA PRO A 6 -51.41 -12.91 4.15
C PRO A 6 -50.44 -12.10 3.27
N ALA A 7 -49.15 -12.45 3.23
CA ALA A 7 -48.34 -12.39 2.00
C ALA A 7 -46.98 -13.07 2.22
N SER A 8 -46.78 -14.23 1.58
CA SER A 8 -45.46 -14.78 1.35
C SER A 8 -44.69 -13.89 0.38
N PRO A 9 -43.45 -13.46 0.66
CA PRO A 9 -42.53 -13.08 -0.39
C PRO A 9 -41.77 -14.33 -0.83
N GLY A 10 -41.94 -14.67 -2.11
CA GLY A 10 -41.26 -15.78 -2.75
C GLY A 10 -39.74 -15.63 -2.72
N GLY A 11 -39.08 -16.78 -2.82
CA GLY A 11 -37.67 -16.84 -3.15
C GLY A 11 -37.39 -16.16 -4.48
N GLY A 12 -36.31 -15.39 -4.52
CA GLY A 12 -35.75 -14.81 -5.73
C GLY A 12 -34.25 -14.65 -5.49
N GLY A 13 -33.47 -15.31 -6.34
CA GLY A 13 -32.05 -15.57 -6.14
C GLY A 13 -31.20 -14.33 -5.87
N GLY A 14 -30.20 -14.51 -5.02
CA GLY A 14 -29.11 -13.55 -4.86
C GLY A 14 -28.31 -13.47 -6.15
N SER A 15 -28.63 -12.47 -6.98
CA SER A 15 -27.74 -11.97 -8.00
C SER A 15 -26.70 -11.08 -7.30
N HIS A 16 -25.65 -11.70 -6.77
CA HIS A 16 -24.43 -10.96 -6.45
C HIS A 16 -23.77 -10.63 -7.79
N GLU A 17 -24.13 -9.46 -8.34
CA GLU A 17 -23.48 -8.94 -9.53
C GLU A 17 -21.97 -8.95 -9.29
N SER A 18 -21.28 -9.72 -10.12
CA SER A 18 -19.83 -9.70 -10.23
C SER A 18 -19.38 -8.26 -10.35
N GLY A 19 -18.75 -7.75 -9.29
CA GLY A 19 -17.96 -6.54 -9.39
C GLY A 19 -16.90 -6.77 -10.45
N GLU A 20 -17.10 -6.17 -11.62
CA GLU A 20 -16.10 -6.04 -12.66
C GLU A 20 -14.86 -5.41 -12.04
N HIS A 21 -13.88 -6.25 -11.72
CA HIS A 21 -12.54 -5.81 -11.37
C HIS A 21 -11.83 -5.45 -12.69
N SER A 22 -12.27 -4.35 -13.29
CA SER A 22 -11.61 -3.74 -14.44
C SER A 22 -10.21 -3.30 -13.99
N PRO A 23 -9.10 -3.73 -14.64
CA PRO A 23 -7.77 -3.25 -14.31
C PRO A 23 -7.59 -1.89 -14.99
N ARG A 24 -8.34 -0.89 -14.53
CA ARG A 24 -8.08 0.50 -14.91
C ARG A 24 -6.92 0.99 -14.06
N ALA A 25 -5.75 1.04 -14.69
CA ALA A 25 -4.64 1.91 -14.31
C ALA A 25 -5.20 3.24 -13.78
N GLY A 26 -5.06 3.51 -12.49
CA GLY A 26 -5.74 4.64 -11.85
C GLY A 26 -5.87 4.59 -10.33
N GLY A 27 -5.35 3.57 -9.65
CA GLY A 27 -5.10 3.65 -8.21
C GLY A 27 -3.91 4.57 -8.00
N GLY A 28 -4.14 5.78 -7.47
CA GLY A 28 -3.06 6.70 -7.14
C GLY A 28 -2.00 5.96 -6.33
N VAL A 29 -0.77 5.92 -6.85
CA VAL A 29 0.37 5.28 -6.19
C VAL A 29 0.49 5.93 -4.83
N ARG A 30 0.29 5.15 -3.76
CA ARG A 30 0.41 5.70 -2.41
C ARG A 30 1.85 6.14 -2.25
N GLU A 31 2.08 7.24 -1.55
CA GLU A 31 3.44 7.73 -1.36
C GLU A 31 4.35 6.67 -0.70
N GLN A 32 3.77 5.83 0.17
CA GLN A 32 4.45 4.69 0.77
C GLN A 32 4.85 3.60 -0.24
N ASP A 33 4.12 3.45 -1.35
CA ASP A 33 4.48 2.49 -2.41
C ASP A 33 5.67 2.98 -3.25
N ARG A 34 5.99 4.28 -3.17
CA ARG A 34 7.16 4.87 -3.87
C ARG A 34 8.47 4.67 -3.11
N PHE A 35 8.40 4.37 -1.81
CA PHE A 35 9.57 4.28 -0.95
C PHE A 35 9.76 2.88 -0.40
N LEU A 36 11.02 2.44 -0.29
CA LEU A 36 11.32 1.24 0.49
C LEU A 36 11.05 1.49 1.99
N PRO A 37 10.68 0.45 2.76
CA PRO A 37 10.50 0.58 4.20
C PRO A 37 11.76 1.15 4.87
N ILE A 38 11.61 2.19 5.69
CA ILE A 38 12.73 2.89 6.34
C ILE A 38 13.63 1.95 7.17
N ALA A 39 13.05 0.90 7.76
CA ALA A 39 13.78 -0.13 8.49
C ALA A 39 14.81 -0.86 7.62
N ASN A 40 14.50 -1.05 6.33
CA ASN A 40 15.42 -1.68 5.39
C ASN A 40 16.60 -0.77 5.06
N ILE A 41 16.33 0.53 4.85
CA ILE A 41 17.36 1.55 4.63
C ILE A 41 18.29 1.62 5.85
N ILE A 42 17.74 1.77 7.06
CA ILE A 42 18.52 1.85 8.31
C ILE A 42 19.40 0.61 8.49
N ARG A 43 18.89 -0.59 8.20
CA ARG A 43 19.65 -1.84 8.35
C ARG A 43 20.88 -1.85 7.44
N ILE A 44 20.77 -1.36 6.21
CA ILE A 44 21.90 -1.29 5.27
C ILE A 44 22.88 -0.20 5.68
N MET A 45 22.39 1.01 5.98
CA MET A 45 23.23 2.12 6.44
C MET A 45 24.09 1.72 7.64
N LYS A 46 23.51 1.01 8.63
CA LYS A 46 24.25 0.54 9.81
C LYS A 46 25.37 -0.47 9.50
N LYS A 47 25.29 -1.21 8.40
CA LYS A 47 26.38 -2.14 8.02
C LYS A 47 27.67 -1.42 7.64
N ALA A 48 27.57 -0.16 7.20
CA ALA A 48 28.71 0.68 6.84
C ALA A 48 29.22 1.54 8.02
N LEU A 49 28.61 1.42 9.21
CA LEU A 49 28.90 2.25 10.37
C LEU A 49 29.38 1.40 11.57
N PRO A 50 30.06 2.02 12.54
CA PRO A 50 30.35 1.39 13.83
C PRO A 50 29.08 0.92 14.56
N ALA A 51 29.20 -0.12 15.40
CA ALA A 51 28.06 -0.81 16.03
C ALA A 51 27.10 0.10 16.83
N ASN A 52 27.62 1.16 17.45
CA ASN A 52 26.88 2.10 18.29
C ASN A 52 26.57 3.44 17.58
N ALA A 53 26.86 3.55 16.28
CA ALA A 53 26.60 4.77 15.53
C ALA A 53 25.10 5.08 15.48
N LYS A 54 24.79 6.36 15.69
CA LYS A 54 23.43 6.91 15.55
C LYS A 54 23.31 7.53 14.16
N ILE A 55 22.15 7.37 13.54
CA ILE A 55 21.80 8.01 12.27
C ILE A 55 20.73 9.05 12.59
N ALA A 56 20.98 10.30 12.19
CA ALA A 56 20.02 11.39 12.32
C ALA A 56 18.70 11.07 11.62
N LYS A 57 17.60 11.72 12.04
CA LYS A 57 16.29 11.54 11.40
C LYS A 57 16.37 11.95 9.93
N ASP A 58 16.86 13.17 9.67
CA ASP A 58 16.95 13.76 8.34
C ASP A 58 17.80 12.89 7.40
N ALA A 59 18.92 12.35 7.90
CA ALA A 59 19.75 11.44 7.10
C ALA A 59 19.01 10.15 6.68
N LYS A 60 18.04 9.65 7.45
CA LYS A 60 17.24 8.49 7.07
C LYS A 60 16.22 8.86 5.99
N GLU A 61 15.60 10.03 6.10
CA GLU A 61 14.63 10.56 5.15
C GLU A 61 15.32 10.86 3.80
N THR A 62 16.45 11.58 3.81
CA THR A 62 17.25 11.85 2.61
C THR A 62 17.68 10.56 1.92
N MET A 63 18.17 9.57 2.65
CA MET A 63 18.56 8.30 2.03
C MET A 63 17.39 7.52 1.44
N GLN A 64 16.18 7.66 2.00
CA GLN A 64 14.98 7.03 1.45
C GLN A 64 14.59 7.67 0.11
N GLU A 65 14.71 8.99 -0.01
CA GLU A 65 14.52 9.73 -1.25
C GLU A 65 15.58 9.35 -2.29
N CYS A 66 16.88 9.44 -1.92
CA CYS A 66 17.99 9.15 -2.83
C CYS A 66 17.96 7.72 -3.38
N VAL A 67 17.56 6.72 -2.58
CA VAL A 67 17.46 5.33 -3.07
C VAL A 67 16.35 5.17 -4.10
N SER A 68 15.25 5.90 -3.93
CA SER A 68 14.12 5.85 -4.85
C SER A 68 14.46 6.57 -6.16
N GLU A 69 15.17 7.69 -6.07
CA GLU A 69 15.74 8.38 -7.22
C GLU A 69 16.78 7.51 -7.93
N PHE A 70 17.66 6.82 -7.20
CA PHE A 70 18.65 5.92 -7.77
C PHE A 70 18.01 4.75 -8.54
N ILE A 71 16.97 4.13 -7.98
CA ILE A 71 16.22 3.09 -8.70
C ILE A 71 15.63 3.68 -9.99
N SER A 72 14.96 4.84 -9.87
CA SER A 72 14.38 5.52 -11.02
C SER A 72 15.42 5.82 -12.09
N PHE A 73 16.59 6.34 -11.70
CA PHE A 73 17.71 6.62 -12.58
C PHE A 73 18.18 5.34 -13.32
N VAL A 74 18.47 4.27 -12.60
CA VAL A 74 18.94 3.00 -13.18
C VAL A 74 17.90 2.35 -14.09
N THR A 75 16.61 2.50 -13.79
CA THR A 75 15.53 1.88 -14.59
C THR A 75 15.01 2.76 -15.73
N SER A 76 15.42 4.03 -15.81
CA SER A 76 14.97 4.98 -16.84
C SER A 76 15.96 5.13 -18.00
N GLU A 77 17.19 4.64 -17.86
CA GLU A 77 18.15 4.44 -18.96
C GLU A 77 17.98 3.07 -19.62
#